data_AF-A0A7C4U5Q9-F1
#
_entry.id   AF-A0A7C4U5Q9-F1
#
_cell.length_a   1.000
_cell.length_b   1.000
_cell.length_c   1.000
_cell.angle_alpha   90.00
_cell.angle_beta   90.00
_cell.angle_gamma   90.00
#
_symmetry.space_group_name_H-M   'P 1'
#
loop_
_entity.id
_entity.type
_entity.pdbx_description
1 polymer ?
#
loop_
_entity_poly.entity_id
_entity_poly.type
_entity_poly.pdbx_seq_one_letter_code
_entity_poly.pdbx_strand_id
1 'polypeptide(L)' 'YVFPALKVAVAAGLIGAMVAEVSTGAQGGLGARLLTASYYGNILQMWAALVMAALLGLGLTAAVAVLERVVLRKHGRRIA' A
#
# COMPACT_ATOMS: atom_id res chain seq x y z
N TYR A 1 14.70 11.38 12.65
CA TYR A 1 13.81 11.41 11.46
C TYR A 1 13.03 10.10 11.28
N VAL A 2 12.39 9.58 12.34
CA VAL A 2 11.78 8.23 12.30
C VAL A 2 10.46 8.22 11.53
N PHE A 3 9.64 9.26 11.63
CA PHE A 3 8.31 9.29 10.98
C PHE A 3 8.34 9.41 9.45
N PRO A 4 9.16 10.30 8.83
CA PRO A 4 9.32 10.30 7.37
C PRO A 4 9.88 8.96 6.86
N ALA A 5 10.87 8.39 7.56
CA ALA A 5 11.44 7.10 7.21
C ALA A 5 10.39 5.97 7.29
N LEU A 6 9.48 6.00 8.27
CA LEU A 6 8.41 5.01 8.40
C LEU A 6 7.44 5.02 7.21
N LYS A 7 7.09 6.21 6.70
CA LYS A 7 6.22 6.35 5.51
C LYS A 7 6.88 5.74 4.28
N VAL A 8 8.17 6.01 4.07
CA VAL A 8 8.95 5.44 2.96
C VAL A 8 9.08 3.93 3.11
N ALA A 9 9.35 3.43 4.33
CA ALA A 9 9.46 2.00 4.61
C ALA A 9 8.14 1.25 4.34
N VAL A 10 6.99 1.84 4.66
CA VAL A 10 5.68 1.23 4.39
C VAL A 10 5.36 1.22 2.88
N ALA A 11 5.68 2.29 2.15
CA ALA A 11 5.55 2.30 0.70
C ALA A 11 6.45 1.24 0.03
N ALA A 12 7.72 1.16 0.46
CA ALA A 12 8.67 0.16 -0.04
C ALA A 12 8.24 -1.28 0.31
N GLY A 13 7.72 -1.51 1.51
CA GLY A 13 7.22 -2.81 1.96
C GLY A 13 5.99 -3.27 1.18
N LEU A 14 5.05 -2.36 0.87
CA LEU A 14 3.89 -2.67 0.05
C LEU A 14 4.30 -3.08 -1.38
N ILE A 15 5.20 -2.32 -2.00
CA ILE A 15 5.73 -2.64 -3.34
C ILE A 15 6.45 -3.99 -3.30
N GLY A 16 7.26 -4.23 -2.27
CA GLY A 16 7.93 -5.53 -2.06
C GLY A 16 6.95 -6.70 -1.94
N ALA A 17 5.84 -6.52 -1.21
CA ALA A 17 4.79 -7.51 -1.09
C ALA A 17 4.10 -7.79 -2.43
N MET A 18 3.80 -6.75 -3.22
CA MET A 18 3.23 -6.91 -4.57
C MET A 18 4.18 -7.65 -5.52
N VAL A 19 5.49 -7.34 -5.50
CA VAL A 19 6.48 -8.03 -6.34
C VAL A 19 6.61 -9.51 -5.92
N ALA A 20 6.67 -9.78 -4.61
CA ALA A 20 6.75 -11.14 -4.09
C ALA A 20 5.52 -11.98 -4.48
N GLU A 21 4.33 -11.39 -4.49
CA GLU A 21 3.09 -12.04 -4.93
C GLU A 21 3.15 -12.47 -6.41
N VAL A 22 3.70 -11.62 -7.28
CA VAL A 22 3.88 -11.94 -8.70
C VAL A 22 4.95 -13.02 -8.90
N SER A 23 6.08 -12.94 -8.19
CA SER A 23 7.15 -13.94 -8.28
C SER A 23 6.74 -15.31 -7.75
N THR A 24 5.80 -15.37 -6.80
CA THR A 24 5.28 -16.63 -6.22
C THR A 24 4.16 -17.25 -7.06
N GLY A 25 3.69 -16.58 -8.13
CA GLY A 25 2.66 -17.10 -9.02
C GLY A 25 1.28 -17.22 -8.36
N ALA A 26 1.03 -16.48 -7.27
CA ALA A 26 -0.23 -16.53 -6.56
C ALA A 26 -1.37 -15.97 -7.43
N GLN A 27 -2.22 -16.83 -7.99
CA GLN A 27 -3.30 -16.46 -8.92
C GLN A 27 -4.42 -15.58 -8.30
N GLY A 28 -4.37 -15.31 -7.00
CA GLY A 28 -5.43 -14.62 -6.26
C GLY A 28 -5.22 -13.12 -6.04
N GLY A 29 -3.99 -12.62 -6.12
CA GLY A 29 -3.68 -11.27 -5.66
C GLY A 29 -3.76 -10.18 -6.73
N LEU A 30 -3.53 -8.93 -6.32
CA LEU A 30 -3.80 -7.74 -7.14
C LEU A 30 -2.86 -7.64 -8.35
N GLY A 31 -1.60 -8.04 -8.21
CA GLY A 31 -0.61 -8.02 -9.29
C GLY A 31 -0.88 -9.12 -10.32
N ALA A 32 -1.23 -10.31 -9.84
CA ALA A 32 -1.64 -11.42 -10.70
C ALA A 32 -2.92 -11.09 -11.47
N ARG A 33 -3.94 -10.50 -10.81
CA ARG A 33 -5.18 -10.07 -11.47
C ARG A 33 -4.96 -8.98 -12.53
N LEU A 34 -4.02 -8.07 -12.31
CA LEU A 34 -3.64 -7.07 -13.31
C LEU A 34 -2.99 -7.72 -14.54
N LEU A 35 -2.02 -8.62 -14.33
CA LEU A 35 -1.38 -9.39 -15.41
C LEU A 35 -2.41 -10.20 -16.20
N THR A 36 -3.26 -10.94 -15.49
CA THR A 36 -4.31 -11.78 -16.08
C THR A 36 -5.30 -10.92 -16.88
N ALA A 37 -5.75 -9.78 -16.33
CA ALA A 37 -6.62 -8.86 -17.05
C ALA A 37 -5.97 -8.30 -18.34
N SER A 38 -4.66 -8.05 -18.31
CA SER A 38 -3.89 -7.63 -19.49
C SER A 38 -3.79 -8.75 -20.54
N TYR A 39 -3.55 -10.00 -20.12
CA TYR A 39 -3.49 -11.16 -21.01
C TYR A 39 -4.82 -11.50 -21.68
N TYR A 40 -5.94 -11.34 -20.97
CA TYR A 40 -7.28 -11.68 -21.49
C TYR A 40 -8.03 -10.47 -22.08
N GLY A 41 -7.38 -9.30 -22.22
CA GLY A 41 -8.00 -8.11 -22.83
C GLY A 41 -9.14 -7.48 -22.03
N ASN A 42 -9.25 -7.78 -20.73
CA ASN A 42 -10.29 -7.23 -19.85
C ASN A 42 -9.88 -5.84 -19.32
N ILE A 43 -10.10 -4.82 -20.14
CA ILE A 43 -9.72 -3.42 -19.86
C ILE A 43 -10.29 -2.96 -18.51
N LEU A 44 -11.57 -3.24 -18.23
CA LEU A 44 -12.25 -2.77 -17.02
C LEU A 44 -11.58 -3.33 -15.74
N GLN A 45 -11.23 -4.61 -15.75
CA GLN A 45 -10.58 -5.26 -14.61
C GLN A 45 -9.14 -4.79 -14.41
N MET A 46 -8.43 -4.47 -15.49
CA MET A 46 -7.07 -3.90 -15.43
C MET A 46 -7.09 -2.54 -14.70
N TRP A 47 -7.97 -1.63 -15.12
CA TRP A 47 -8.12 -0.32 -14.47
C TRP A 47 -8.59 -0.45 -13.02
N ALA A 48 -9.53 -1.36 -12.73
CA ALA A 48 -9.98 -1.61 -11.37
C ALA A 48 -8.84 -2.11 -10.46
N ALA A 49 -8.00 -3.03 -10.95
CA ALA A 49 -6.84 -3.52 -10.20
C ALA A 49 -5.82 -2.40 -9.90
N LEU A 50 -5.56 -1.51 -10.86
CA LEU A 50 -4.69 -0.34 -10.66
C LEU A 50 -5.23 0.61 -9.58
N VAL A 51 -6.54 0.91 -9.63
CA VAL A 51 -7.18 1.77 -8.64
C VAL A 51 -7.15 1.13 -7.25
N MET A 52 -7.43 -0.17 -7.14
CA MET A 52 -7.36 -0.89 -5.87
C MET A 52 -5.95 -0.91 -5.28
N ALA A 53 -4.92 -1.11 -6.12
CA ALA A 53 -3.53 -1.04 -5.72
C ALA A 53 -3.16 0.37 -5.20
N ALA A 54 -3.58 1.42 -5.91
CA ALA A 54 -3.37 2.80 -5.50
C ALA A 54 -4.06 3.13 -4.16
N LEU A 55 -5.31 2.70 -3.99
CA LEU A 55 -6.08 2.90 -2.75
C LEU A 55 -5.45 2.18 -1.56
N LEU A 56 -4.92 0.97 -1.74
CA LEU A 56 -4.19 0.26 -0.68
C LEU A 56 -2.92 1.00 -0.27
N GLY A 57 -2.14 1.50 -1.24
CA GLY A 57 -0.95 2.31 -0.97
C GLY A 57 -1.25 3.61 -0.22
N LEU A 58 -2.29 4.32 -0.65
CA LEU A 58 -2.77 5.52 0.02
C LEU A 58 -3.31 5.20 1.42
N GLY A 59 -4.07 4.12 1.57
CA GLY A 59 -4.64 3.67 2.85
C GLY A 59 -3.56 3.33 3.88
N LEU A 60 -2.54 2.57 3.49
CA LEU A 60 -1.42 2.23 4.37
C LEU A 60 -0.60 3.47 4.75
N THR A 61 -0.34 4.35 3.78
CA THR A 61 0.39 5.60 4.03
C THR A 61 -0.41 6.54 4.95
N ALA A 62 -1.72 6.63 4.75
CA ALA A 62 -2.63 7.40 5.59
C ALA A 62 -2.72 6.82 7.01
N ALA A 63 -2.76 5.49 7.16
CA ALA A 63 -2.74 4.83 8.45
C ALA A 63 -1.48 5.18 9.25
N VAL A 64 -0.30 5.19 8.60
CA VAL A 64 0.95 5.65 9.21
C VAL A 64 0.88 7.13 9.61
N ALA A 65 0.32 7.98 8.75
CA ALA A 65 0.16 9.41 9.04
C ALA A 65 -0.82 9.68 10.21
N VAL A 66 -1.88 8.88 10.34
CA VAL A 66 -2.80 8.94 11.49
C VAL A 66 -2.10 8.47 12.75
N LEU A 67 -1.34 7.38 12.68
CA LEU A 67 -0.59 6.87 13.83
C LEU A 67 0.44 7.89 14.32
N GLU A 68 1.14 8.56 13.41
CA GLU A 68 2.01 9.70 13.71
C GLU A 68 1.26 10.80 14.48
N ARG A 69 0.09 11.23 13.97
CA ARG A 69 -0.73 12.27 14.63
C ARG A 69 -1.20 11.84 16.02
N VAL A 70 -1.58 10.59 16.21
CA VAL A 70 -2.02 10.05 17.52
C VAL A 70 -0.86 10.00 18.51
N VAL A 71 0.30 9.50 18.09
CA VAL A 71 1.50 9.40 18.94
C VAL A 71 2.00 10.78 19.35
N LEU A 72 2.02 11.73 18.40
CA LEU A 72 2.40 13.13 18.67
C LEU A 72 1.38 13.84 19.57
N ARG A 73 0.07 13.64 19.36
CA ARG A 73 -0.97 14.17 20.28
C ARG A 73 -0.83 13.62 21.69
N LYS A 74 -0.46 12.35 21.84
CA LYS A 74 -0.27 11.72 23.17
C LYS A 74 0.98 12.22 23.89
N HIS A 75 2.03 12.58 23.16
CA HIS A 75 3.24 13.19 23.73
C HIS A 75 3.11 14.70 23.99
N GLY A 76 2.34 15.43 23.17
CA GLY A 76 2.02 16.84 23.43
C GLY A 76 1.16 17.07 24.68
N ARG A 77 0.47 16.04 25.18
CA ARG A 77 -0.34 16.09 26.42
C ARG A 77 0.46 15.87 27.71
N ARG A 78 1.78 15.63 27.63
CA ARG A 78 2.64 15.41 28.80
C ARG A 78 3.55 16.60 29.16
N ILE A 79 3.42 17.74 28.48
CA ILE A 79 4.26 18.94 28.73
C ILE A 79 3.40 20.17 29.06
N ALA A 80 2.19 19.99 29.60
CA ALA A 80 1.37 21.06 30.16
C ALA A 80 1.12 20.78 31.64
#